data_AF-A0A2V9N9N3-F1
#
_entry.id   AF-A0A2V9N9N3-F1
#
_cell.length_a   1.000
_cell.length_b   1.000
_cell.length_c   1.000
_cell.angle_alpha   90.00
_cell.angle_beta   90.00
_cell.angle_gamma   90.00
#
_symmetry.space_group_name_H-M   'P 1'
#
loop_
_entity.id
_entity.type
_entity.pdbx_description
1 polymer ?
#
loop_
_entity_poly.entity_id
_entity_poly.type
_entity_poly.pdbx_seq_one_letter_code
_entity_poly.pdbx_strand_id
1 'polypeptide(L)'
;HKNADADQVKAILAAEIIKALDREGLSVRSAQGRTGIAAADFSRIRNANLGRFTVDRLMSIINRLGSRVEVKIKVRRSAKVERGMLASKGLVRVVRS
;
A
#
# COMPACT_ATOMS: atom_id res chain seq x y z
N HIS A 1 3.71 16.20 3.31
CA HIS A 1 2.35 15.66 3.08
C HIS A 1 2.32 14.18 3.46
N LYS A 2 1.47 13.80 4.43
CA LYS A 2 1.21 12.39 4.76
C LYS A 2 0.29 11.83 3.68
N ASN A 3 0.78 10.89 2.87
CA ASN A 3 -0.02 10.27 1.82
C ASN A 3 -0.95 9.24 2.47
N ALA A 4 -2.13 9.68 2.89
CA ALA A 4 -3.09 8.87 3.64
C ALA A 4 -3.45 7.56 2.92
N ASP A 5 -3.58 7.60 1.59
CA ASP A 5 -3.88 6.43 0.77
C ASP A 5 -2.72 5.42 0.81
N ALA A 6 -1.48 5.89 0.70
CA ALA A 6 -0.30 5.01 0.80
C ALA A 6 -0.17 4.39 2.20
N ASP A 7 -0.41 5.17 3.26
CA ASP A 7 -0.38 4.67 4.64
C ASP A 7 -1.48 3.64 4.87
N GLN A 8 -2.68 3.85 4.33
CA GLN A 8 -3.78 2.89 4.39
C GLN A 8 -3.42 1.57 3.69
N VAL A 9 -2.88 1.64 2.46
CA VAL A 9 -2.45 0.43 1.73
C VAL A 9 -1.38 -0.33 2.51
N LYS A 10 -0.40 0.37 3.09
CA LYS A 10 0.63 -0.26 3.94
C LYS A 10 0.01 -0.94 5.15
N ALA A 11 -0.93 -0.30 5.84
CA ALA A 11 -1.59 -0.87 7.01
C ALA A 11 -2.38 -2.14 6.67
N ILE A 12 -3.10 -2.15 5.54
CA ILE A 12 -3.83 -3.34 5.06
C ILE A 12 -2.87 -4.50 4.79
N LEU A 13 -1.78 -4.24 4.04
CA LEU A 13 -0.79 -5.28 3.75
C LEU A 13 -0.09 -5.79 5.02
N ALA A 14 0.24 -4.91 5.95
CA ALA A 14 0.82 -5.28 7.24
C ALA A 14 -0.14 -6.18 8.05
N ALA A 15 -1.44 -5.86 8.08
CA ALA A 15 -2.45 -6.67 8.74
C ALA A 15 -2.54 -8.08 8.13
N GLU A 16 -2.49 -8.21 6.80
CA GLU A 16 -2.47 -9.53 6.15
C GLU A 16 -1.20 -10.33 6.46
N ILE A 17 -0.04 -9.68 6.55
CA ILE A 17 1.19 -10.33 7.01
C ILE A 17 1.02 -10.85 8.44
N ILE A 18 0.50 -10.03 9.36
CA ILE A 18 0.27 -10.44 10.76
C ILE A 18 -0.68 -11.65 10.81
N LYS A 19 -1.80 -11.61 10.08
CA LYS A 19 -2.75 -12.73 9.99
C LYS A 19 -2.10 -14.01 9.48
N ALA A 20 -1.22 -13.92 8.48
CA ALA A 20 -0.49 -15.07 7.95
C ALA A 20 0.48 -15.65 8.99
N LEU A 21 1.23 -14.80 9.69
CA LEU A 21 2.12 -15.22 10.77
C LEU A 21 1.36 -15.91 11.91
N ASP A 22 0.22 -15.34 12.33
CA ASP A 22 -0.57 -15.84 13.44
C ASP A 22 -1.26 -17.17 13.10
N ARG A 23 -1.78 -17.32 11.88
CA ARG A 23 -2.39 -18.57 11.39
C ARG A 23 -1.44 -19.75 11.45
N GLU A 24 -0.17 -19.51 11.18
CA GLU A 24 0.88 -20.53 11.18
C GLU A 24 1.67 -20.60 12.50
N GLY A 25 1.32 -19.79 13.50
CA GLY A 25 2.04 -19.74 14.78
C GLY A 25 3.50 -19.30 14.65
N LEU A 26 3.84 -18.51 13.63
CA LEU A 26 5.22 -18.14 13.33
C LEU A 26 5.74 -17.07 14.29
N SER A 27 6.75 -17.45 15.06
CA SER A 27 7.63 -16.48 15.73
C SER A 27 8.38 -15.64 14.69
N VAL A 28 8.87 -14.47 15.11
CA VAL A 28 9.72 -13.61 14.27
C VAL A 28 10.96 -14.36 13.74
N ARG A 29 11.57 -15.21 14.57
CA ARG A 29 12.75 -16.01 14.19
C ARG A 29 12.39 -17.10 13.18
N SER A 30 11.26 -17.77 13.37
CA SER A 30 10.74 -18.79 12.44
C SER A 30 10.39 -18.15 11.09
N ALA A 31 9.76 -16.98 11.09
CA ALA A 31 9.44 -16.23 9.89
C ALA A 31 10.69 -15.82 9.11
N GLN A 32 11.76 -15.38 9.81
CA GLN A 32 13.06 -15.13 9.19
C GLN A 32 13.63 -16.40 8.56
N GLY A 33 13.62 -17.54 9.26
CA GLY A 33 14.12 -18.80 8.71
C GLY A 33 13.37 -19.24 7.45
N ARG A 34 12.04 -19.12 7.45
CA ARG A 34 11.19 -19.52 6.31
C ARG A 34 11.33 -18.59 5.10
N THR A 35 11.47 -17.29 5.32
CA THR A 35 11.38 -16.29 4.25
C THR A 35 12.72 -15.65 3.87
N GLY A 36 13.76 -15.78 4.70
CA GLY A 36 15.01 -15.04 4.57
C GLY A 36 14.89 -13.53 4.81
N ILE A 37 13.73 -13.03 5.27
CA ILE A 37 13.52 -11.63 5.62
C ILE A 37 14.02 -11.38 7.05
N ALA A 38 14.68 -10.25 7.27
CA ALA A 38 15.21 -9.91 8.59
C ALA A 38 14.14 -9.94 9.68
N ALA A 39 14.42 -10.58 10.82
CA ALA A 39 13.55 -10.58 12.00
C ALA A 39 13.06 -9.17 12.38
N ALA A 40 13.93 -8.18 12.29
CA ALA A 40 13.61 -6.80 12.62
C ALA A 40 12.54 -6.20 11.70
N ASP A 41 12.37 -6.68 10.46
CA ASP A 41 11.25 -6.26 9.60
C ASP A 41 9.92 -6.77 10.14
N PHE A 42 9.84 -8.07 10.49
CA PHE A 42 8.64 -8.65 11.09
C PHE A 42 8.25 -7.99 12.42
N SER A 43 9.24 -7.70 13.27
CA SER A 43 9.02 -6.98 14.53
C SER A 43 8.35 -5.63 14.30
N ARG A 44 8.81 -4.86 13.29
CA ARG A 44 8.25 -3.53 13.01
C ARG A 44 6.89 -3.60 12.35
N ILE A 45 6.62 -4.63 11.55
CA ILE A 45 5.28 -4.90 11.01
C ILE A 45 4.30 -5.16 12.15
N ARG A 46 4.65 -6.06 13.10
CA ARG A 46 3.81 -6.34 14.28
C ARG A 46 3.56 -5.08 15.13
N ASN A 47 4.55 -4.19 15.23
CA ASN A 47 4.45 -2.93 15.97
C ASN A 47 3.86 -1.76 15.15
N ALA A 48 3.31 -2.03 13.96
CA ALA A 48 2.77 -1.03 13.03
C ALA A 48 3.74 0.14 12.70
N ASN A 49 5.06 -0.08 12.81
CA ASN A 49 6.08 0.86 12.41
C ASN A 49 6.38 0.70 10.91
N LEU A 50 5.48 1.24 10.09
CA LEU A 50 5.47 1.06 8.63
C LEU A 50 6.17 2.17 7.86
N GLY A 51 6.72 3.18 8.54
CA GLY A 51 7.23 4.41 7.91
C GLY A 51 8.29 4.17 6.84
N ARG A 52 9.19 3.21 7.06
CA ARG A 52 10.26 2.87 6.12
C ARG A 52 9.91 1.78 5.10
N PHE A 53 8.71 1.18 5.21
CA PHE A 53 8.29 0.15 4.28
C PHE A 53 7.66 0.79 3.06
N THR A 54 8.08 0.36 1.89
CA THR A 54 7.36 0.58 0.65
C THR A 54 6.25 -0.46 0.49
N VAL A 55 5.29 -0.18 -0.40
CA VAL A 55 4.18 -1.10 -0.68
C VAL A 55 4.71 -2.39 -1.33
N ASP A 56 5.67 -2.29 -2.25
CA ASP A 56 6.31 -3.43 -2.90
C ASP A 56 7.05 -4.34 -1.89
N ARG A 57 7.68 -3.76 -0.86
CA ARG A 57 8.36 -4.53 0.18
C ARG A 57 7.37 -5.36 1.00
N LEU A 58 6.21 -4.80 1.34
CA LEU A 58 5.17 -5.54 2.06
C LEU A 58 4.57 -6.65 1.18
N MET A 59 4.31 -6.37 -0.11
CA MET A 59 3.85 -7.38 -1.07
C MET A 59 4.87 -8.52 -1.23
N SER A 60 6.17 -8.19 -1.30
CA SER A 60 7.25 -9.17 -1.33
C SER A 60 7.23 -10.10 -0.12
N ILE A 61 6.93 -9.60 1.07
CA ILE A 61 6.86 -10.42 2.30
C ILE A 61 5.67 -11.36 2.23
N ILE A 62 4.50 -10.89 1.78
CA ILE A 62 3.31 -11.74 1.57
C ILE A 62 3.62 -12.88 0.59
N ASN A 63 4.29 -12.58 -0.52
CA ASN A 63 4.71 -13.59 -1.51
C ASN A 63 5.64 -14.65 -0.90
N ARG A 64 6.60 -14.24 -0.06
CA ARG A 64 7.51 -15.18 0.62
C ARG A 64 6.85 -16.01 1.71
N LEU A 65 5.74 -15.55 2.26
CA LEU A 65 4.88 -16.33 3.17
C LEU A 65 3.97 -17.31 2.40
N GLY A 66 4.11 -17.41 1.07
CA GLY A 66 3.35 -18.34 0.23
C GLY A 66 1.95 -17.85 -0.13
N SER A 67 1.64 -16.57 0.11
CA SER A 67 0.37 -15.95 -0.27
C SER A 67 0.54 -15.06 -1.50
N ARG A 68 -0.52 -14.88 -2.29
CA ARG A 68 -0.49 -14.01 -3.48
C ARG A 68 -1.36 -12.77 -3.26
N VAL A 69 -0.85 -11.61 -3.67
CA VAL A 69 -1.60 -10.34 -3.65
C VAL A 69 -2.30 -10.11 -4.99
N GLU A 70 -3.59 -9.81 -4.96
CA GLU A 70 -4.36 -9.28 -6.09
C GLU A 70 -4.71 -7.81 -5.83
N VAL A 71 -4.52 -6.93 -6.82
CA VAL A 71 -4.76 -5.49 -6.69
C VAL A 71 -5.74 -5.02 -7.75
N LYS A 72 -6.83 -4.38 -7.33
CA LYS A 72 -7.76 -3.66 -8.20
C LYS A 72 -7.60 -2.17 -7.99
N ILE A 73 -7.11 -1.46 -9.00
CA ILE A 73 -6.88 -0.01 -8.93
C ILE A 73 -7.99 0.71 -9.69
N LYS A 74 -8.63 1.68 -9.03
CA LYS A 74 -9.61 2.57 -9.64
C LYS A 74 -9.09 4.00 -9.61
N VAL A 75 -8.78 4.54 -10.78
CA VAL A 75 -8.30 5.91 -10.91
C VAL A 75 -9.50 6.87 -11.02
N ARG A 76 -9.48 7.93 -10.23
CA ARG A 76 -10.45 9.03 -10.27
C ARG A 76 -9.70 10.31 -10.57
N ARG A 77 -10.29 11.19 -11.39
CA ARG A 77 -9.74 12.54 -11.54
C ARG A 77 -9.92 13.29 -10.22
N SER A 78 -8.89 14.04 -9.82
CA SER A 78 -9.03 14.98 -8.71
C SER A 78 -10.04 16.07 -9.11
N ALA A 79 -10.97 16.39 -8.21
CA ALA A 79 -11.94 17.47 -8.41
C ALA A 79 -11.26 18.83 -8.71
N LYS A 80 -9.99 19.00 -8.34
CA LYS A 80 -9.19 20.19 -8.69
C LYS A 80 -8.84 20.24 -10.19
N VAL A 81 -8.53 19.10 -10.79
CA VAL A 81 -8.26 18.96 -12.24
C VAL A 81 -9.55 19.10 -13.06
N GLU A 82 -10.65 18.56 -12.54
CA GLU A 82 -11.96 18.64 -13.20
C GLU A 82 -12.48 20.09 -13.31
N ARG A 83 -12.37 20.87 -12.23
CA ARG A 83 -12.70 22.30 -12.25
C ARG A 83 -11.82 23.11 -13.22
N GLY A 84 -10.51 22.82 -13.27
CA GLY A 84 -9.61 23.47 -14.22
C GLY A 84 -9.95 23.16 -15.68
N MET A 85 -10.38 21.92 -15.97
CA MET A 85 -10.78 21.50 -17.31
C MET A 85 -12.15 22.06 -17.74
N LEU A 86 -13.08 22.23 -16.80
CA LEU A 86 -14.37 22.90 -17.05
C LEU A 86 -14.16 24.41 -17.31
N ALA A 87 -13.28 25.05 -16.55
CA ALA A 87 -12.94 26.46 -16.75
C ALA A 87 -12.26 26.72 -18.11
N SER A 88 -11.34 25.85 -18.55
CA SER A 88 -10.69 26.00 -19.86
C SER A 88 -11.62 25.72 -21.04
N LYS A 89 -12.55 24.75 -20.92
CA LYS A 89 -13.60 24.51 -21.92
C LYS A 89 -14.59 25.66 -22.05
N GLY A 90 -14.95 26.31 -20.94
CA GLY A 90 -15.78 27.52 -20.94
C GLY A 90 -15.12 28.68 -21.69
N LEU A 91 -13.82 28.88 -21.51
CA LEU A 91 -13.06 29.94 -22.18
C LEU A 91 -12.97 29.74 -23.70
N VAL A 92 -12.73 28.50 -24.16
CA VAL A 92 -12.66 28.18 -25.60
C VAL A 92 -14.01 28.39 -26.30
N ARG A 93 -15.12 28.28 -25.58
CA ARG A 93 -16.46 28.51 -26.15
C ARG A 93 -16.76 30.00 -26.37
N VAL A 94 -16.17 30.89 -25.58
CA VAL A 94 -16.38 32.35 -25.68
C VAL A 94 -15.58 32.95 -26.85
N VAL A 95 -14.42 32.39 -27.20
CA VAL A 95 -13.51 32.94 -28.24
C VAL A 95 -13.93 32.55 -29.68
N ARG A 96 -14.99 31.76 -29.85
CA ARG A 96 -15.49 31.32 -31.17
C ARG A 96 -16.79 32.02 -31.62
N SER A 97 -17.11 33.19 -31.06
CA SER A 97 -18.31 33.98 -31.41
C SER A 97 -17.93 35.21 -32.22
#